data_AF-A0A956YHF5-F1
#
_entry.id   AF-A0A956YHF5-F1
#
_cell.length_a   1.000
_cell.length_b   1.000
_cell.length_c   1.000
_cell.angle_alpha   90.00
_cell.angle_beta   90.00
_cell.angle_gamma   90.00
#
_symmetry.space_group_name_H-M   'P 1'
#
loop_
_entity.id
_entity.type
_entity.pdbx_description
1 polymer ?
#
loop_
_entity_poly.entity_id
_entity_poly.type
_entity_poly.pdbx_seq_one_letter_code
_entity_poly.pdbx_strand_id
1 'polypeptide(L)'
;MQKRTKRKLLIISSLAVLLSIVFVWGSSAQVDEYFRMFKRDTESEVAVAFALALIKNHPAAYEIADADMKSQIDEWMTTRQPPNCTNETYFFYGHSGDSVFDVFYDCYTRDGAQYFFTISHIKIKDLKAVDFASVSERFN
;
A
#
# COMPACT_ATOMS: atom_id res chain seq x y z
N MET A 1 -2.58 45.49 22.96
CA MET A 1 -1.78 44.24 22.91
C MET A 1 -2.61 42.95 23.03
N GLN A 2 -3.63 42.87 23.88
CA GLN A 2 -4.45 41.65 24.13
C GLN A 2 -5.07 40.95 22.90
N LYS A 3 -5.52 41.70 21.88
CA LYS A 3 -6.21 41.14 20.69
C LYS A 3 -5.29 40.27 19.81
N ARG A 4 -4.01 40.64 19.69
CA ARG A 4 -3.00 39.86 18.94
C ARG A 4 -2.63 38.57 19.67
N THR A 5 -2.54 38.59 20.99
CA THR A 5 -2.22 37.43 21.82
C THR A 5 -3.34 36.38 21.77
N LYS A 6 -4.61 36.81 21.84
CA LYS A 6 -5.78 35.91 21.69
C LYS A 6 -5.84 35.26 20.32
N ARG A 7 -5.54 36.01 19.24
CA ARG A 7 -5.53 35.49 17.87
C ARG A 7 -4.40 34.48 17.64
N LYS A 8 -3.21 34.71 18.22
CA LYS A 8 -2.10 33.75 18.19
C LYS A 8 -2.45 32.46 18.95
N LEU A 9 -3.08 32.56 20.12
CA LEU A 9 -3.49 31.38 20.89
C LEU A 9 -4.51 30.51 20.14
N LEU A 10 -5.48 31.14 19.48
CA LEU A 10 -6.50 30.46 18.67
C LEU A 10 -5.91 29.72 17.46
N ILE A 11 -4.92 30.31 16.79
CA ILE A 11 -4.22 29.65 15.68
C ILE A 11 -3.44 28.44 16.18
N ILE A 12 -2.71 28.59 17.30
CA ILE A 12 -1.92 27.50 17.88
C ILE A 12 -2.85 26.37 18.35
N SER A 13 -3.96 26.67 19.01
CA SER A 13 -4.92 25.65 19.45
C SER A 13 -5.58 24.93 18.26
N SER A 14 -5.94 25.68 17.21
CA SER A 14 -6.52 25.08 16.00
C SER A 14 -5.53 24.17 15.29
N LEU A 15 -4.26 24.58 15.22
CA LEU A 15 -3.18 23.77 14.65
C LEU A 15 -2.91 22.51 15.48
N ALA A 16 -2.94 22.62 16.81
CA ALA A 16 -2.81 21.48 17.71
C ALA A 16 -3.97 20.48 17.55
N VAL A 17 -5.20 20.95 17.41
CA VAL A 17 -6.36 20.06 17.15
C VAL A 17 -6.24 19.39 15.78
N LEU A 18 -5.87 20.12 14.74
CA LEU A 18 -5.62 19.56 13.40
C LEU A 18 -4.52 18.48 13.44
N LEU A 19 -3.41 18.74 14.13
CA LEU A 19 -2.33 17.77 14.29
C LEU A 19 -2.82 16.53 15.07
N SER A 20 -3.54 16.71 16.17
CA SER A 20 -4.09 15.59 16.93
C SER A 20 -5.08 14.76 16.12
N ILE A 21 -5.90 15.38 15.26
CA ILE A 21 -6.80 14.64 14.36
C ILE A 21 -5.99 13.86 13.32
N VAL A 22 -4.92 14.42 12.77
CA VAL A 22 -4.03 13.69 11.84
C VAL A 22 -3.37 12.49 12.53
N PHE A 23 -2.93 12.64 13.79
CA PHE A 23 -2.31 11.56 14.57
C PHE A 23 -3.28 10.47 15.03
N VAL A 24 -4.56 10.79 15.23
CA VAL A 24 -5.58 9.82 15.69
C VAL A 24 -6.15 8.97 14.54
N TRP A 25 -6.12 9.47 13.30
CA TRP A 25 -6.76 8.81 12.16
C TRP A 25 -5.82 7.96 11.30
N GLY A 26 -4.50 8.22 11.33
CA GLY A 26 -3.53 7.33 10.69
C GLY A 26 -3.17 6.19 11.63
N SER A 27 -3.78 5.01 11.47
CA SER A 27 -3.25 3.82 12.13
C SER A 27 -1.84 3.55 11.62
N SER A 28 -0.93 3.13 12.51
CA SER A 28 0.49 2.92 12.18
C SER A 28 0.67 1.99 10.97
N ALA A 29 -0.22 1.02 10.79
CA ALA A 29 -0.21 0.10 9.66
C ALA A 29 -0.57 0.77 8.33
N GLN A 30 -1.61 1.62 8.27
CA GLN A 30 -1.96 2.33 7.03
C GLN A 30 -0.84 3.31 6.63
N VAL A 31 -0.21 3.94 7.61
CA VAL A 31 0.95 4.81 7.40
C VAL A 31 2.14 3.99 6.86
N ASP A 32 2.43 2.81 7.45
CA ASP A 32 3.49 1.91 6.97
C ASP A 32 3.22 1.38 5.56
N GLU A 33 2.00 0.94 5.25
CA GLU A 33 1.57 0.53 3.91
C GLU A 33 1.79 1.65 2.88
N TYR A 34 1.42 2.88 3.23
CA TYR A 34 1.62 4.03 2.38
C TYR A 34 3.11 4.27 2.15
N PHE A 35 3.94 4.30 3.20
CA PHE A 35 5.39 4.46 3.07
C PHE A 35 6.01 3.39 2.18
N ARG A 36 5.62 2.12 2.35
CA ARG A 36 6.10 1.00 1.52
C ARG A 36 5.70 1.14 0.05
N MET A 37 4.55 1.73 -0.27
CA MET A 37 4.12 1.96 -1.66
C MET A 37 4.97 2.99 -2.41
N PHE A 38 5.64 3.89 -1.69
CA PHE A 38 6.53 4.91 -2.28
C PHE A 38 8.02 4.59 -2.14
N LYS A 39 8.40 3.67 -1.26
CA LYS A 39 9.79 3.23 -1.11
C LYS A 39 10.18 2.27 -2.25
N ARG A 40 11.23 2.59 -3.00
CA ARG A 40 11.59 1.91 -4.26
C ARG A 40 13.11 1.85 -4.46
N ASP A 41 13.88 1.75 -3.38
CA ASP A 41 15.35 1.83 -3.44
C ASP A 41 15.99 0.49 -3.86
N THR A 42 15.27 -0.61 -3.67
CA THR A 42 15.70 -1.96 -4.05
C THR A 42 14.63 -2.70 -4.86
N GLU A 43 15.02 -3.75 -5.56
CA GLU A 43 14.07 -4.57 -6.34
C GLU A 43 12.99 -5.22 -5.45
N SER A 44 13.36 -5.67 -4.24
CA SER A 44 12.41 -6.19 -3.26
C SER A 44 11.39 -5.14 -2.81
N GLU A 45 11.83 -3.89 -2.64
CA GLU A 45 10.93 -2.79 -2.29
C GLU A 45 9.99 -2.44 -3.44
N VAL A 46 10.48 -2.45 -4.68
CA VAL A 46 9.64 -2.29 -5.89
C VAL A 46 8.58 -3.39 -5.98
N ALA A 47 8.95 -4.65 -5.74
CA ALA A 47 8.01 -5.77 -5.75
C ALA A 47 6.91 -5.61 -4.68
N VAL A 48 7.30 -5.25 -3.45
CA VAL A 48 6.35 -4.98 -2.36
C VAL A 48 5.46 -3.78 -2.67
N ALA A 49 6.03 -2.68 -3.17
CA ALA A 49 5.29 -1.47 -3.54
C ALA A 49 4.28 -1.76 -4.66
N PHE A 50 4.68 -2.52 -5.68
CA PHE A 50 3.80 -2.94 -6.77
C PHE A 50 2.63 -3.77 -6.25
N ALA A 51 2.91 -4.78 -5.42
CA ALA A 51 1.89 -5.64 -4.86
C ALA A 51 0.89 -4.88 -3.98
N LEU A 52 1.40 -3.97 -3.15
CA LEU A 52 0.63 -3.02 -2.34
C LEU A 52 -0.27 -2.11 -3.17
N ALA A 53 0.25 -1.57 -4.27
CA ALA A 53 -0.54 -0.73 -5.14
C ALA A 53 -1.63 -1.54 -5.85
N LEU A 54 -1.31 -2.76 -6.29
CA LEU A 54 -2.26 -3.64 -6.99
C LEU A 54 -3.42 -4.08 -6.09
N ILE A 55 -3.13 -4.57 -4.87
CA ILE A 55 -4.17 -5.00 -3.92
C ILE A 55 -5.09 -3.86 -3.48
N LYS A 56 -4.57 -2.63 -3.37
CA LYS A 56 -5.35 -1.45 -2.97
C LYS A 56 -6.04 -0.77 -4.16
N ASN A 57 -5.94 -1.32 -5.37
CA ASN A 57 -6.35 -0.68 -6.63
C ASN A 57 -5.83 0.78 -6.74
N HIS A 58 -4.60 1.02 -6.30
CA HIS A 58 -4.01 2.35 -6.24
C HIS A 58 -3.28 2.68 -7.56
N PRO A 59 -3.43 3.89 -8.13
CA PRO A 59 -2.84 4.25 -9.43
C PRO A 59 -1.31 4.15 -9.48
N ALA A 60 -0.63 4.14 -8.33
CA ALA A 60 0.81 3.89 -8.24
C ALA A 60 1.23 2.58 -8.91
N ALA A 61 0.35 1.59 -9.07
CA ALA A 61 0.69 0.35 -9.77
C ALA A 61 1.15 0.61 -11.22
N TYR A 62 0.50 1.56 -11.91
CA TYR A 62 0.90 1.96 -13.27
C TYR A 62 2.21 2.74 -13.31
N GLU A 63 2.56 3.44 -12.23
CA GLU A 63 3.83 4.17 -12.13
C GLU A 63 5.01 3.22 -11.89
N ILE A 64 4.79 2.21 -11.04
CA ILE A 64 5.78 1.21 -10.64
C ILE A 64 6.01 0.19 -11.74
N ALA A 65 4.96 -0.16 -12.48
CA ALA A 65 5.04 -1.11 -13.57
C ALA A 65 5.63 -0.50 -14.85
N ASP A 66 6.08 -1.40 -15.73
CA ASP A 66 6.31 -1.11 -17.13
C ASP A 66 4.98 -0.82 -17.85
N ALA A 67 5.03 -0.01 -18.91
CA ALA A 67 3.84 0.39 -19.66
C ALA A 67 3.13 -0.82 -20.29
N ASP A 68 3.87 -1.86 -20.67
CA ASP A 68 3.34 -3.06 -21.30
C ASP A 68 2.43 -3.88 -20.35
N MET A 69 2.57 -3.70 -19.04
CA MET A 69 1.73 -4.38 -18.04
C MET A 69 0.35 -3.75 -17.87
N LYS A 70 0.07 -2.61 -18.52
CA LYS A 70 -1.17 -1.86 -18.31
C LYS A 70 -2.44 -2.72 -18.43
N SER A 71 -2.53 -3.56 -19.46
CA SER A 71 -3.71 -4.41 -19.67
C SER A 71 -3.93 -5.40 -18.52
N GLN A 72 -2.85 -5.98 -17.99
CA GLN A 72 -2.90 -6.96 -16.89
C GLN A 72 -3.31 -6.28 -15.57
N ILE A 73 -2.82 -5.06 -15.34
CA ILE A 73 -3.20 -4.23 -14.18
C ILE A 73 -4.66 -3.79 -14.31
N ASP A 74 -5.08 -3.33 -15.49
CA ASP A 74 -6.47 -2.91 -15.75
C ASP A 74 -7.44 -4.08 -15.50
N GLU A 75 -7.12 -5.30 -16.00
CA GLU A 75 -7.93 -6.51 -15.76
C GLU A 75 -8.12 -6.78 -14.26
N TRP A 76 -7.05 -6.66 -13.47
CA TRP A 76 -7.13 -6.85 -12.04
C TRP A 76 -7.97 -5.75 -11.35
N MET A 77 -7.61 -4.49 -11.55
CA MET A 77 -8.21 -3.36 -10.85
C MET A 77 -9.69 -3.14 -11.20
N THR A 78 -10.13 -3.57 -12.38
CA THR A 78 -11.53 -3.47 -12.81
C THR A 78 -12.40 -4.59 -12.27
N THR A 79 -11.82 -5.75 -11.95
CA THR A 79 -12.58 -6.95 -11.53
C THR A 79 -12.59 -7.18 -10.03
N ARG A 80 -11.67 -6.56 -9.28
CA ARG A 80 -11.48 -6.79 -7.85
C ARG A 80 -11.69 -5.52 -7.04
N GLN A 81 -12.13 -5.68 -5.80
CA GLN A 81 -12.28 -4.57 -4.85
C GLN A 81 -11.21 -4.70 -3.75
N PRO A 82 -10.63 -3.58 -3.30
CA PRO A 82 -9.67 -3.61 -2.19
C PRO A 82 -10.31 -4.18 -0.93
N PRO A 83 -9.58 -5.02 -0.16
CA PRO A 83 -10.10 -5.57 1.08
C PRO A 83 -10.28 -4.45 2.13
N ASN A 84 -11.37 -4.51 2.89
CA ASN A 84 -11.60 -3.59 4.01
C ASN A 84 -10.95 -4.13 5.29
N CYS A 85 -9.62 -4.06 5.31
CA CYS A 85 -8.80 -4.54 6.42
C CYS A 85 -8.96 -3.67 7.68
N THR A 86 -8.77 -4.30 8.83
CA THR A 86 -8.54 -3.63 10.11
C THR A 86 -7.12 -3.04 10.14
N ASN A 87 -6.71 -2.51 11.29
CA ASN A 87 -5.40 -1.86 11.43
C ASN A 87 -4.23 -2.86 11.51
N GLU A 88 -4.47 -4.15 11.36
CA GLU A 88 -3.43 -5.19 11.39
C GLU A 88 -3.26 -5.78 9.99
N THR A 89 -2.10 -5.55 9.41
CA THR A 89 -1.74 -5.99 8.07
C THR A 89 -0.33 -6.55 8.09
N TYR A 90 -0.15 -7.73 7.52
CA TYR A 90 1.13 -8.42 7.48
C TYR A 90 1.60 -8.52 6.03
N PHE A 91 2.89 -8.23 5.83
CA PHE A 91 3.55 -8.31 4.53
C PHE A 91 4.79 -9.17 4.63
N PHE A 92 4.87 -10.15 3.75
CA PHE A 92 6.04 -10.98 3.58
C PHE A 92 6.39 -11.03 2.10
N TYR A 93 7.68 -11.11 1.80
CA TYR A 93 8.13 -11.38 0.44
C TYR A 93 9.17 -12.49 0.44
N GLY A 94 9.11 -13.31 -0.59
CA GLY A 94 10.09 -14.37 -0.89
C GLY A 94 10.83 -14.07 -2.18
N HIS A 95 12.02 -14.62 -2.32
CA HIS A 95 12.81 -14.56 -3.54
C HIS A 95 12.71 -15.92 -4.25
N SER A 96 12.24 -15.90 -5.50
CA SER A 96 11.99 -17.11 -6.29
C SER A 96 12.98 -17.28 -7.44
N GLY A 97 14.02 -16.43 -7.49
CA GLY A 97 15.08 -16.40 -8.50
C GLY A 97 15.57 -14.98 -8.71
N ASP A 98 16.67 -14.77 -9.44
CA ASP A 98 17.26 -13.44 -9.66
C ASP A 98 16.21 -12.42 -10.13
N SER A 99 15.99 -11.39 -9.32
CA SER A 99 15.01 -10.31 -9.57
C SER A 99 13.56 -10.78 -9.72
N VAL A 100 13.21 -11.95 -9.16
CA VAL A 100 11.86 -12.52 -9.15
C VAL A 100 11.36 -12.68 -7.72
N PHE A 101 10.21 -12.09 -7.43
CA PHE A 101 9.66 -11.98 -6.08
C PHE A 101 8.25 -12.54 -5.97
N ASP A 102 7.97 -13.20 -4.84
CA ASP A 102 6.62 -13.52 -4.42
C ASP A 102 6.25 -12.59 -3.26
N VAL A 103 5.08 -11.97 -3.30
CA VAL A 103 4.61 -11.09 -2.22
C VAL A 103 3.32 -11.63 -1.65
N PHE A 104 3.30 -11.76 -0.33
CA PHE A 104 2.19 -12.24 0.47
C PHE A 104 1.68 -11.10 1.35
N TYR A 105 0.37 -10.89 1.28
CA TYR A 105 -0.37 -9.98 2.13
C TYR A 105 -1.43 -10.73 2.91
N ASP A 106 -1.55 -10.40 4.18
CA ASP A 106 -2.55 -10.94 5.08
C ASP A 106 -3.13 -9.80 5.92
N CYS A 107 -4.45 -9.76 6.04
CA CYS A 107 -5.13 -8.85 6.95
C CYS A 107 -6.40 -9.47 7.51
N TYR A 108 -6.85 -8.96 8.65
CA TYR A 108 -8.17 -9.29 9.20
C TYR A 108 -9.18 -8.21 8.84
N THR A 109 -10.38 -8.61 8.42
CA THR A 109 -11.52 -7.71 8.18
C THR A 109 -12.27 -7.43 9.49
N ARG A 110 -13.18 -6.44 9.50
CA ARG A 110 -13.90 -6.03 10.72
C ARG A 110 -14.82 -7.10 11.32
N ASP A 111 -15.32 -8.00 10.48
CA ASP A 111 -16.11 -9.18 10.86
C ASP A 111 -15.25 -10.36 11.31
N GLY A 112 -13.92 -10.21 11.33
CA GLY A 112 -12.97 -11.20 11.83
C GLY A 112 -12.51 -12.22 10.78
N ALA A 113 -12.96 -12.12 9.53
CA ALA A 113 -12.46 -12.96 8.45
C ALA A 113 -11.01 -12.61 8.11
N GLN A 114 -10.23 -13.61 7.73
CA GLN A 114 -8.85 -13.42 7.32
C GLN A 114 -8.75 -13.37 5.81
N TYR A 115 -8.26 -12.25 5.29
CA TYR A 115 -8.02 -12.04 3.88
C TYR A 115 -6.56 -12.28 3.55
N PHE A 116 -6.32 -13.20 2.62
CA PHE A 116 -5.00 -13.44 2.06
C PHE A 116 -4.95 -13.01 0.60
N PHE A 117 -3.82 -12.40 0.23
CA PHE A 117 -3.52 -12.04 -1.14
C PHE A 117 -2.07 -12.37 -1.46
N THR A 118 -1.85 -13.00 -2.61
CA THR A 118 -0.52 -13.37 -3.08
C THR A 118 -0.36 -12.96 -4.52
N ILE A 119 0.75 -12.28 -4.83
CA ILE A 119 1.24 -12.15 -6.19
C ILE A 119 2.51 -12.98 -6.32
N SER A 120 2.56 -13.81 -7.34
CA SER A 120 3.69 -14.70 -7.57
C SER A 120 4.49 -14.32 -8.82
N HIS A 121 5.79 -14.55 -8.74
CA HIS A 121 6.78 -14.34 -9.79
C HIS A 121 6.76 -12.92 -10.37
N ILE A 122 6.69 -11.90 -9.50
CA ILE A 122 6.87 -10.51 -9.90
C ILE A 122 8.31 -10.37 -10.41
N LYS A 123 8.48 -10.11 -11.70
CA LYS A 123 9.79 -9.84 -12.29
C LYS A 123 10.09 -8.36 -12.19
N ILE A 124 11.24 -8.03 -11.62
CA ILE A 124 11.73 -6.66 -11.50
C ILE A 124 12.91 -6.46 -12.45
N LYS A 125 12.93 -5.33 -13.14
CA LYS A 125 14.06 -4.90 -13.95
C LYS A 125 14.15 -3.38 -13.90
N ASP A 126 15.36 -2.85 -13.71
CA ASP A 126 15.61 -1.40 -13.66
C ASP A 126 14.66 -0.66 -12.69
N LEU A 127 14.42 -1.28 -11.52
CA LEU A 127 13.48 -0.81 -10.48
C LEU A 127 12.02 -0.63 -10.96
N LYS A 128 11.60 -1.42 -11.95
CA LYS A 128 10.21 -1.53 -12.39
C LYS A 128 9.72 -2.97 -12.36
N ALA A 129 8.44 -3.15 -12.03
CA ALA A 129 7.77 -4.41 -12.31
C ALA A 129 7.58 -4.55 -13.81
N VAL A 130 7.99 -5.67 -14.40
CA VAL A 130 7.89 -5.91 -15.85
C VAL A 130 6.99 -7.09 -16.21
N ASP A 131 6.66 -7.95 -15.23
CA ASP A 131 5.79 -9.11 -15.39
C ASP A 131 5.36 -9.64 -14.01
N PHE A 132 4.26 -10.38 -13.94
CA PHE A 132 3.93 -11.28 -12.84
C PHE A 132 3.10 -12.47 -13.34
N ALA A 133 3.32 -13.65 -12.75
CA ALA A 133 2.70 -14.87 -13.25
C ALA A 133 1.24 -15.04 -12.82
N SER A 134 0.93 -14.74 -11.55
CA SER A 134 -0.41 -14.98 -11.02
C SER A 134 -0.71 -14.13 -9.80
N VAL A 135 -1.99 -13.85 -9.61
CA VAL A 135 -2.54 -13.25 -8.38
C VAL A 135 -3.59 -14.20 -7.83
N SER A 136 -3.57 -14.41 -6.51
CA SER A 136 -4.58 -15.20 -5.80
C SER A 136 -5.08 -14.46 -4.58
N GLU A 137 -6.37 -14.59 -4.30
CA GLU A 137 -7.02 -14.06 -3.11
C GLU A 137 -7.92 -15.13 -2.47
N ARG A 138 -8.01 -15.12 -1.14
CA ARG A 138 -8.92 -16.01 -0.39
C ARG A 138 -9.36 -15.36 0.93
N PHE A 139 -10.58 -15.69 1.34
CA PHE A 139 -11.13 -15.35 2.66
C PHE A 139 -11.27 -16.63 3.48
N ASN A 140 -10.81 -16.60 4.73
CA ASN A 140 -10.99 -17.68 5.71
C ASN A 140 -11.81 -17.21 6.90
#